data_AF-A0A2L1VE82-F1
#
_entry.id   AF-A0A2L1VE82-F1
#
_cell.length_a   1.000
_cell.length_b   1.000
_cell.length_c   1.000
_cell.angle_alpha   90.00
_cell.angle_beta   90.00
_cell.angle_gamma   90.00
#
_symmetry.space_group_name_H-M   'P 1'
#
loop_
_entity.id
_entity.type
_entity.pdbx_description
1 polymer ?
#
loop_
_entity_poly.entity_id
_entity_poly.type
_entity_poly.pdbx_seq_one_letter_code
_entity_poly.pdbx_strand_id
1 'polypeptide(L)'
;MKHPLDNQTVDWCDEEFKSHIAIFERFAKVIQVVRTTPVATTREVQKKALPDLSLRSVQRYIKGLIDAGYLKRHGEKDSMGTRLYPTEKVNELLGGAA
;
A
#
# COMPACT_ATOMS: atom_id res chain seq x y z
N MET A 1 -21.71 42.71 9.36
CA MET A 1 -20.36 42.21 9.68
C MET A 1 -20.26 40.79 9.14
N LYS A 2 -19.26 40.47 8.30
CA LYS A 2 -19.01 39.07 7.89
C LYS A 2 -18.58 38.27 9.12
N HIS A 3 -19.07 37.04 9.25
CA HIS A 3 -18.73 36.19 10.39
C HIS A 3 -17.25 35.77 10.24
N PRO A 4 -16.44 35.77 11.31
CA PRO A 4 -15.01 35.44 11.22
C PRO A 4 -14.73 34.00 10.72
N LEU A 5 -15.75 33.13 10.68
CA LEU A 5 -15.66 31.79 10.10
C LEU A 5 -16.03 31.71 8.61
N ASP A 6 -16.55 32.79 8.00
CA ASP A 6 -16.89 32.82 6.57
C ASP A 6 -15.64 32.72 5.67
N ASN A 7 -14.45 32.94 6.24
CA ASN A 7 -13.15 32.77 5.56
C ASN A 7 -12.47 31.42 5.88
N GLN A 8 -13.12 30.53 6.65
CA GLN A 8 -12.64 29.18 6.93
C GLN A 8 -13.37 28.15 6.05
N THR A 9 -13.46 28.41 4.75
CA THR A 9 -13.75 27.33 3.82
C THR A 9 -12.54 26.39 3.87
N VAL A 10 -12.65 25.34 4.69
CA VAL A 10 -11.76 24.19 4.60
C VAL A 10 -11.87 23.73 3.15
N ASP A 11 -10.78 23.80 2.39
CA ASP A 11 -10.78 23.30 1.04
C ASP A 11 -10.79 21.78 1.09
N TRP A 12 -11.99 21.22 1.23
CA TRP A 12 -12.22 19.78 1.33
C TRP A 12 -11.65 19.05 0.11
N CYS A 13 -11.61 19.71 -1.06
CA CYS A 13 -11.05 19.14 -2.29
C CYS A 13 -9.53 18.94 -2.18
N ASP A 14 -8.81 19.92 -1.60
CA ASP A 14 -7.35 19.84 -1.44
C ASP A 14 -6.94 18.74 -0.44
N GLU A 15 -7.65 18.60 0.67
CA GLU A 15 -7.37 17.55 1.67
C GLU A 15 -7.72 16.15 1.15
N GLU A 16 -8.82 16.02 0.40
CA GLU A 16 -9.18 14.77 -0.27
C GLU A 16 -8.13 14.37 -1.31
N PHE A 17 -7.65 15.31 -2.13
CA PHE A 17 -6.63 15.06 -3.14
C PHE A 17 -5.29 14.59 -2.51
N LYS A 18 -4.82 15.26 -1.45
CA LYS A 18 -3.64 14.82 -0.69
C LYS A 18 -3.81 13.42 -0.12
N SER A 19 -5.02 13.08 0.33
CA SER A 19 -5.32 11.74 0.85
C SER A 19 -5.20 10.66 -0.23
N HIS A 20 -5.65 10.93 -1.45
CA HIS A 20 -5.56 10.01 -2.58
C HIS A 20 -4.10 9.77 -3.01
N ILE A 21 -3.29 10.84 -3.06
CA ILE A 21 -1.84 10.72 -3.33
C ILE A 21 -1.18 9.85 -2.27
N ALA A 22 -1.46 10.09 -0.98
CA ALA A 22 -0.86 9.32 0.11
C ALA A 22 -1.23 7.82 0.04
N ILE A 23 -2.45 7.50 -0.39
CA ILE A 23 -2.89 6.11 -0.62
C ILE A 23 -2.09 5.49 -1.78
N PHE A 24 -1.94 6.21 -2.89
CA PHE A 24 -1.18 5.72 -4.04
C PHE A 24 0.31 5.53 -3.71
N GLU A 25 0.94 6.48 -3.02
CA GLU A 25 2.34 6.37 -2.59
C GLU A 25 2.55 5.16 -1.67
N ARG A 26 1.60 4.91 -0.77
CA ARG A 26 1.60 3.72 0.09
C ARG A 26 1.56 2.44 -0.73
N PHE A 27 0.66 2.38 -1.70
CA PHE A 27 0.58 1.26 -2.64
C PHE A 27 1.91 1.06 -3.38
N ALA A 28 2.46 2.11 -4.00
CA ALA A 28 3.70 2.05 -4.75
C ALA A 28 4.89 1.57 -3.89
N LYS A 29 5.04 2.08 -2.67
CA LYS A 29 6.07 1.65 -1.72
C LYS A 29 5.95 0.16 -1.39
N VAL A 30 4.75 -0.33 -1.13
CA VAL A 30 4.53 -1.76 -0.84
C VAL A 30 4.91 -2.62 -2.04
N ILE A 31 4.47 -2.26 -3.25
CA ILE A 31 4.83 -2.99 -4.47
C ILE A 31 6.33 -3.00 -4.70
N GLN A 32 7.01 -1.85 -4.53
CA GLN A 32 8.45 -1.74 -4.69
C GLN A 32 9.21 -2.65 -3.71
N VAL A 33 8.81 -2.68 -2.44
CA VAL A 33 9.43 -3.57 -1.44
C VAL A 33 9.23 -5.03 -1.81
N VAL A 34 8.04 -5.41 -2.26
CA VAL A 34 7.75 -6.79 -2.66
C VAL A 34 8.57 -7.21 -3.89
N ARG A 35 8.80 -6.30 -4.86
CA ARG A 35 9.61 -6.58 -6.07
C ARG A 35 11.10 -6.70 -5.79
N THR A 36 11.63 -5.87 -4.89
CA THR A 36 13.08 -5.73 -4.69
C THR A 36 13.62 -6.57 -3.52
N THR A 37 12.75 -7.02 -2.61
CA THR A 37 13.18 -7.84 -1.46
C THR A 37 13.25 -9.33 -1.85
N PRO A 38 14.39 -10.02 -1.64
CA PRO A 38 14.54 -11.43 -1.99
C PRO A 38 13.49 -12.34 -1.37
N VAL A 39 13.09 -12.10 -0.11
CA VAL A 39 11.99 -12.80 0.56
C VAL A 39 11.06 -11.74 1.17
N ALA A 40 10.09 -11.28 0.37
CA ALA A 40 9.13 -10.28 0.81
C ALA A 40 8.06 -10.89 1.73
N THR A 41 8.22 -10.74 3.04
CA THR A 41 7.21 -11.14 4.02
C THR A 41 6.39 -9.95 4.49
N THR A 42 5.28 -10.19 5.20
CA THR A 42 4.52 -9.11 5.86
C THR A 42 5.38 -8.28 6.82
N ARG A 43 6.35 -8.91 7.51
CA ARG A 43 7.29 -8.19 8.39
C ARG A 43 8.25 -7.31 7.61
N GLU A 44 8.77 -7.78 6.48
CA GLU A 44 9.63 -6.97 5.60
C GLU A 44 8.87 -5.78 5.02
N VAL A 45 7.61 -5.98 4.61
CA VAL A 45 6.73 -4.90 4.15
C VAL A 45 6.49 -3.88 5.26
N GLN A 46 6.20 -4.32 6.49
CA GLN A 46 6.07 -3.40 7.62
C GLN A 46 7.36 -2.60 7.82
N LYS A 47 8.51 -3.27 7.95
CA LYS A 47 9.78 -2.64 8.25
C LYS A 47 10.21 -1.61 7.19
N LYS A 48 10.00 -1.91 5.91
CA LYS A 48 10.54 -1.10 4.79
C LYS A 48 9.54 -0.13 4.17
N ALA A 49 8.27 -0.51 4.07
CA ALA A 49 7.25 0.32 3.41
C ALA A 49 6.32 1.04 4.40
N LEU A 50 6.05 0.45 5.57
CA LEU A 50 5.00 0.89 6.49
C LEU A 50 5.47 0.85 7.97
N PRO A 51 6.60 1.49 8.32
CA PRO A 51 7.22 1.34 9.65
C PRO A 51 6.32 1.85 10.79
N ASP A 52 5.48 2.84 10.50
CA ASP A 52 4.57 3.46 11.49
C ASP A 52 3.31 2.64 11.75
N LEU A 53 3.08 1.58 10.97
CA LEU A 53 1.90 0.74 11.11
C LEU A 53 2.18 -0.50 11.96
N SER A 54 1.19 -0.87 12.76
CA SER A 54 1.20 -2.15 13.45
C SER A 54 1.23 -3.30 12.44
N LEU A 55 1.83 -4.43 12.83
CA LEU A 55 1.86 -5.63 12.00
C LEU A 55 0.44 -6.07 11.57
N ARG A 56 -0.56 -5.91 12.45
CA ARG A 56 -1.97 -6.23 12.15
C ARG A 56 -2.55 -5.31 11.08
N SER A 57 -2.25 -4.01 11.14
CA SER A 57 -2.67 -3.04 10.12
C SER A 57 -2.06 -3.38 8.76
N VAL A 58 -0.77 -3.74 8.74
CA VAL A 58 -0.07 -4.16 7.51
C VAL A 58 -0.65 -5.46 6.97
N GLN A 59 -0.96 -6.44 7.82
CA GLN A 59 -1.62 -7.68 7.40
C GLN A 59 -2.99 -7.43 6.76
N ARG A 60 -3.82 -6.55 7.34
CA ARG A 60 -5.11 -6.16 6.76
C ARG A 60 -4.93 -5.47 5.41
N TYR A 61 -3.97 -4.56 5.30
CA TYR A 61 -3.67 -3.87 4.05
C TYR A 61 -3.23 -4.83 2.95
N ILE A 62 -2.28 -5.72 3.26
CA ILE A 62 -1.81 -6.76 2.33
C ILE A 62 -2.96 -7.68 1.92
N LYS A 63 -3.85 -8.06 2.85
CA LYS A 63 -5.04 -8.85 2.51
C LYS A 63 -5.90 -8.12 1.47
N GLY A 64 -6.16 -6.83 1.65
CA GLY A 64 -6.88 -6.02 0.66
C GLY A 64 -6.21 -6.01 -0.71
N LEU A 65 -4.87 -5.93 -0.77
CA LEU A 65 -4.14 -6.00 -2.03
C LEU A 65 -4.19 -7.39 -2.68
N ILE A 66 -4.25 -8.46 -1.89
CA ILE A 66 -4.45 -9.83 -2.39
C ILE A 66 -5.87 -9.99 -2.93
N ASP A 67 -6.87 -9.57 -2.17
CA ASP A 67 -8.29 -9.66 -2.55
C ASP A 67 -8.55 -8.84 -3.83
N ALA A 68 -7.85 -7.70 -4.02
CA ALA A 68 -7.91 -6.88 -5.23
C ALA A 68 -7.05 -7.41 -6.41
N GLY A 69 -6.32 -8.51 -6.20
CA GLY A 69 -5.53 -9.19 -7.25
C GLY A 69 -4.20 -8.53 -7.60
N TYR A 70 -3.64 -7.67 -6.73
CA TYR A 70 -2.32 -7.05 -6.93
C TYR A 70 -1.17 -7.87 -6.32
N LEU A 71 -1.45 -8.63 -5.27
CA LEU A 71 -0.47 -9.48 -4.60
C LEU A 71 -0.97 -10.93 -4.52
N LYS A 72 -0.03 -11.88 -4.43
CA LYS A 72 -0.32 -13.28 -4.08
C LYS A 72 0.63 -13.79 -3.02
N ARG A 73 0.19 -14.81 -2.28
CA ARG A 73 0.97 -15.55 -1.28
C ARG A 73 1.45 -16.87 -1.87
N HIS A 74 2.65 -17.31 -1.52
CA HIS A 74 3.02 -18.71 -1.78
C HIS A 74 2.21 -19.65 -0.87
N GLY A 75 1.80 -20.80 -1.40
CA GLY A 75 0.82 -21.70 -0.80
C GLY A 75 1.28 -22.42 0.47
N GLU A 76 2.59 -22.42 0.76
CA GLU A 76 3.13 -23.08 1.94
C GLU A 76 3.63 -22.06 2.97
N LYS A 77 3.33 -22.34 4.24
CA LYS A 77 3.98 -21.67 5.38
C LYS A 77 5.44 -22.12 5.40
N ASP A 78 6.28 -21.35 4.73
CA ASP A 78 7.72 -21.32 4.93
C ASP A 78 8.04 -20.98 6.41
N SER A 79 9.12 -21.55 6.95
CA SER A 79 9.66 -21.25 8.28
C SER A 79 10.05 -19.76 8.44
N MET A 80 10.31 -19.05 7.34
CA MET A 80 10.55 -17.60 7.27
C MET A 80 9.24 -16.77 7.12
N GLY A 81 8.08 -17.42 6.99
CA GLY A 81 6.78 -16.79 6.82
C GLY A 81 6.29 -16.76 5.37
N THR A 82 5.00 -16.49 5.17
CA THR A 82 4.40 -16.53 3.82
C THR A 82 4.93 -15.41 2.92
N ARG A 83 5.70 -15.79 1.89
CA ARG A 83 6.26 -14.87 0.90
C ARG A 83 5.20 -14.27 -0.02
N LEU A 84 5.35 -12.99 -0.31
CA LEU A 84 4.49 -12.16 -1.17
C LEU A 84 5.12 -12.00 -2.55
N TYR A 85 4.26 -11.93 -3.56
CA TYR A 85 4.64 -11.70 -4.95
C TYR A 85 3.68 -10.71 -5.60
N PRO A 86 4.17 -9.84 -6.50
CA PRO A 86 3.29 -9.07 -7.36
C PRO A 86 2.61 -10.00 -8.36
N THR A 87 1.41 -9.64 -8.79
CA THR A 87 0.69 -10.29 -9.88
C THR A 87 0.93 -9.55 -11.20
N GLU A 88 0.52 -10.13 -12.32
CA GLU A 88 0.58 -9.49 -13.64
C GLU A 88 -0.17 -8.16 -13.68
N LYS A 89 -1.29 -8.05 -12.94
CA LYS A 89 -2.05 -6.82 -12.77
C LYS A 89 -1.22 -5.63 -12.29
N VAL A 90 -0.18 -5.87 -11.49
CA VAL A 90 0.75 -4.82 -11.05
C VAL A 90 1.64 -4.36 -12.21
N ASN A 91 2.06 -5.27 -13.09
CA ASN A 91 2.87 -4.93 -14.25
C ASN A 91 2.06 -4.12 -15.26
N GLU A 92 0.81 -4.53 -15.53
CA GLU A 92 -0.14 -3.78 -16.36
C GLU A 92 -0.35 -2.35 -15.84
N LEU A 93 -0.57 -2.21 -14.53
CA LEU A 93 -0.79 -0.90 -13.89
C LEU A 93 0.43 0.02 -13.99
N LEU A 94 1.64 -0.55 -13.93
CA LEU A 94 2.90 0.21 -13.93
C LEU A 94 3.53 0.35 -15.33
N GLY A 95 2.84 -0.08 -16.39
CA GLY A 95 3.34 -0.02 -17.76
C GLY A 95 4.50 -0.95 -18.05
N GLY A 96 4.72 -1.98 -17.21
CA GLY A 96 5.69 -3.03 -17.47
C GLY A 96 5.08 -4.04 -18.44
N ALA A 97 5.56 -4.05 -19.68
CA ALA A 97 5.20 -5.10 -20.64
C ALA A 97 5.53 -6.49 -20.06
N ALA A 98 4.61 -7.44 -20.27
CA ALA A 98 4.73 -8.84 -19.86
C ALA A 98 5.96 -9.53 -20.47
#